data_AF-A0A4R2IAM2-F1
#
_entry.id   AF-A0A4R2IAM2-F1
#
_cell.length_a   1.000
_cell.length_b   1.000
_cell.length_c   1.000
_cell.angle_alpha   90.00
_cell.angle_beta   90.00
_cell.angle_gamma   90.00
#
_symmetry.space_group_name_H-M   'P 1'
#
loop_
_entity.id
_entity.type
_entity.pdbx_description
1 polymer ?
#
loop_
_entity_poly.entity_id
_entity_poly.type
_entity_poly.pdbx_seq_one_letter_code
_entity_poly.pdbx_strand_id
1 'polypeptide(L)'
;MRSFPIGSILRGSALALLAGLLVACGGGRARPDSVPAPNVPSSFDVTILADKDNQFDFDGAPLNSEDLKSAFRYRQEEKLPMSTVLLKRGEKEKVKNEHIVALARIAYEMKFSAFLQEKDGSISELRAQTREEADKQ
;
A
#
# COMPACT_ATOMS: atom_id res chain seq x y z
N MET A 1 -34.34 -70.75 -4.95
CA MET A 1 -33.20 -69.88 -5.27
C MET A 1 -33.73 -68.45 -5.37
N ARG A 2 -33.19 -67.54 -4.56
CA ARG A 2 -33.64 -66.16 -4.39
C ARG A 2 -32.80 -65.24 -5.28
N SER A 3 -33.44 -64.41 -6.09
CA SER A 3 -32.83 -63.21 -6.69
C SER A 3 -33.83 -62.07 -6.59
N PHE A 4 -33.57 -61.15 -5.68
CA PHE A 4 -34.24 -59.85 -5.58
C PHE A 4 -33.22 -58.78 -6.01
N PRO A 5 -33.52 -57.91 -6.99
CA PRO A 5 -32.64 -56.79 -7.31
C PRO A 5 -32.78 -55.67 -6.27
N ILE A 6 -31.65 -55.33 -5.66
CA ILE A 6 -31.48 -54.25 -4.70
C ILE A 6 -31.58 -52.92 -5.46
N GLY A 7 -32.70 -52.23 -5.26
CA GLY A 7 -32.90 -50.85 -5.71
C GLY A 7 -31.94 -49.91 -4.99
N SER A 8 -31.14 -49.20 -5.77
CA SER A 8 -30.17 -48.20 -5.32
C SER A 8 -30.89 -46.95 -4.81
N ILE A 9 -31.02 -46.83 -3.49
CA ILE A 9 -31.38 -45.60 -2.79
C ILE A 9 -30.11 -45.10 -2.12
N LEU A 10 -29.78 -43.81 -2.30
CA LEU A 10 -28.66 -42.99 -1.78
C LEU A 10 -27.82 -42.45 -2.96
N ARG A 11 -27.72 -41.16 -3.29
CA ARG A 11 -27.71 -39.95 -2.48
C ARG A 11 -28.10 -38.76 -3.37
N GLY A 12 -29.32 -38.26 -3.19
CA GLY A 12 -29.65 -36.88 -3.51
C GLY A 12 -29.07 -35.99 -2.42
N SER A 13 -27.88 -35.45 -2.64
CA SER A 13 -27.32 -34.33 -1.89
C SER A 13 -26.65 -33.45 -2.93
N ALA A 14 -27.45 -32.56 -3.52
CA ALA A 14 -27.40 -31.15 -3.18
C ALA A 14 -26.11 -30.51 -3.71
N LEU A 15 -26.21 -29.98 -4.93
CA LEU A 15 -25.71 -28.65 -5.30
C LEU A 15 -24.39 -28.27 -4.59
N ALA A 16 -23.29 -28.90 -4.96
CA ALA A 16 -21.95 -28.42 -4.61
C ALA A 16 -21.69 -27.15 -5.43
N LEU A 17 -21.98 -26.04 -4.75
CA LEU A 17 -21.91 -24.67 -5.20
C LEU A 17 -20.62 -24.37 -5.96
N LEU A 18 -20.86 -23.91 -7.17
CA LEU A 18 -19.97 -23.16 -8.04
C LEU A 18 -19.50 -21.89 -7.33
N ALA A 19 -18.43 -21.95 -6.52
CA ALA A 19 -17.86 -20.76 -5.90
C ALA A 19 -16.36 -20.96 -5.56
N GLY A 20 -15.50 -20.11 -6.11
CA GLY A 20 -14.22 -19.79 -5.48
C GLY A 20 -12.93 -20.15 -6.21
N LEU A 21 -12.86 -20.07 -7.55
CA LEU A 21 -11.57 -19.98 -8.25
C LEU A 21 -11.30 -18.53 -8.69
N LEU A 22 -11.20 -17.65 -7.71
CA LEU A 22 -10.58 -16.33 -7.83
C LEU A 22 -9.59 -16.17 -6.68
N VAL A 23 -8.53 -16.97 -6.69
CA VAL A 23 -7.40 -16.75 -5.78
C VAL A 23 -6.15 -16.52 -6.63
N ALA A 24 -5.58 -15.33 -6.39
CA ALA A 24 -4.22 -14.92 -6.70
C ALA A 24 -3.89 -14.57 -8.16
N CYS A 25 -4.52 -13.51 -8.68
CA CYS A 25 -3.78 -12.57 -9.51
C CYS A 25 -3.25 -11.47 -8.59
N GLY A 26 -1.94 -11.49 -8.28
CA GLY A 26 -1.32 -10.45 -7.46
C GLY A 26 -0.10 -10.94 -6.68
N GLY A 27 0.82 -11.64 -7.35
CA GLY A 27 2.11 -12.07 -6.77
C GLY A 27 3.10 -10.92 -6.57
N GLY A 28 2.69 -9.85 -5.90
CA GLY A 28 3.58 -8.84 -5.34
C GLY A 28 3.72 -9.10 -3.85
N ARG A 29 4.95 -9.23 -3.33
CA ARG A 29 5.17 -9.20 -1.88
C ARG A 29 4.53 -7.92 -1.35
N ALA A 30 3.48 -8.04 -0.56
CA ALA A 30 2.90 -6.92 0.17
C ALA A 30 4.03 -6.30 1.02
N ARG A 31 4.27 -5.00 0.83
CA ARG A 31 5.20 -4.29 1.71
C ARG A 31 4.50 -4.09 3.05
N PRO A 32 5.19 -4.28 4.19
CA PRO A 32 4.55 -4.30 5.50
C PRO A 32 3.74 -3.02 5.77
N ASP A 33 4.23 -1.87 5.33
CA ASP A 33 3.60 -0.57 5.64
C ASP A 33 2.68 -0.04 4.52
N SER A 34 2.31 -0.87 3.54
CA SER A 34 1.42 -0.50 2.44
C SER A 34 0.15 -1.34 2.46
N VAL A 35 -1.02 -0.68 2.45
CA VAL A 35 -2.32 -1.33 2.27
C VAL A 35 -2.96 -0.89 0.95
N PRO A 36 -3.75 -1.75 0.28
CA PRO A 36 -4.54 -1.32 -0.86
C PRO A 36 -5.40 -0.11 -0.45
N ALA A 37 -5.28 1.00 -1.17
CA ALA A 37 -6.01 2.23 -0.84
C ALA A 37 -7.46 2.13 -1.38
N PRO A 38 -8.49 1.99 -0.53
CA PRO A 38 -9.88 1.88 -0.99
C PRO A 38 -10.41 3.20 -1.56
N ASN A 39 -9.75 4.32 -1.25
CA ASN A 39 -10.12 5.65 -1.72
C ASN A 39 -8.85 6.43 -2.09
N VAL A 40 -8.39 6.26 -3.33
CA VAL A 40 -7.25 7.00 -3.87
C VAL A 40 -7.74 8.35 -4.39
N PRO A 41 -7.14 9.47 -3.96
CA PRO A 41 -7.47 10.80 -4.50
C PRO A 41 -7.23 10.89 -6.01
N SER A 42 -8.05 11.69 -6.72
CA SER A 42 -7.86 11.97 -8.14
C SER A 42 -6.61 12.84 -8.42
N SER A 43 -6.14 13.57 -7.41
CA SER A 43 -4.93 14.40 -7.46
C SER A 43 -4.26 14.41 -6.09
N PHE A 44 -2.95 14.64 -6.06
CA PHE A 44 -2.15 14.76 -4.85
C PHE A 44 -1.60 16.17 -4.71
N ASP A 45 -1.57 16.69 -3.48
CA ASP A 45 -1.07 18.04 -3.19
C ASP A 45 0.44 18.15 -3.41
N VAL A 46 1.16 17.06 -3.15
CA VAL A 46 2.60 16.94 -3.30
C VAL A 46 2.96 15.60 -3.93
N THR A 47 3.90 15.61 -4.87
CA THR A 47 4.54 14.40 -5.40
C THR A 47 6.03 14.49 -5.12
N ILE A 48 6.59 13.44 -4.53
CA ILE A 48 8.03 13.28 -4.29
C ILE A 48 8.54 12.01 -4.97
N LEU A 49 9.82 11.99 -5.32
CA LEU A 49 10.47 10.84 -5.93
C LEU A 49 11.48 10.22 -4.97
N ALA A 50 11.64 8.90 -5.02
CA ALA A 50 12.76 8.24 -4.33
C ALA A 50 14.10 8.61 -4.99
N ASP A 51 15.08 9.03 -4.19
CA ASP A 51 16.45 9.29 -4.62
C ASP A 51 17.45 8.37 -3.89
N LYS A 52 18.72 8.47 -4.26
CA LYS A 52 19.83 7.74 -3.66
C LYS A 52 19.96 8.07 -2.17
N ASP A 53 20.70 7.21 -1.48
CA ASP A 53 21.05 7.42 -0.07
C ASP A 53 19.84 7.59 0.88
N ASN A 54 18.72 6.96 0.51
CA ASN A 54 17.44 7.01 1.22
C ASN A 54 16.84 8.42 1.32
N GLN A 55 17.15 9.26 0.33
CA GLN A 55 16.65 10.62 0.20
C GLN A 55 15.40 10.69 -0.68
N PHE A 56 14.77 11.84 -0.67
CA PHE A 56 13.61 12.16 -1.48
C PHE A 56 13.95 13.34 -2.38
N ASP A 57 13.73 13.18 -3.67
CA ASP A 57 13.70 14.31 -4.59
C ASP A 57 12.38 15.05 -4.40
N PHE A 58 12.49 16.28 -3.89
CA PHE A 58 11.40 17.22 -3.75
C PHE A 58 11.69 18.45 -4.61
N ASP A 59 10.92 18.62 -5.69
CA ASP A 59 11.07 19.71 -6.66
C ASP A 59 12.50 19.85 -7.24
N GLY A 60 13.20 18.72 -7.46
CA GLY A 60 14.55 18.67 -8.01
C GLY A 60 15.65 18.76 -6.95
N ALA A 61 15.29 18.87 -5.67
CA ALA A 61 16.23 18.91 -4.56
C ALA A 61 16.23 17.58 -3.79
N PRO A 62 17.39 16.93 -3.63
CA PRO A 62 17.50 15.72 -2.83
C PRO A 62 17.51 16.08 -1.34
N LEU A 63 16.50 15.64 -0.60
CA LEU A 63 16.29 15.91 0.82
C LEU A 63 16.32 14.62 1.62
N ASN A 64 17.00 14.61 2.77
CA ASN A 64 16.81 13.55 3.76
C ASN A 64 15.43 13.70 4.44
N SER A 65 15.07 12.74 5.29
CA SER A 65 13.75 12.73 5.96
C SER A 65 13.49 13.95 6.85
N GLU A 66 14.51 14.47 7.53
CA GLU A 66 14.37 15.64 8.43
C GLU A 66 14.21 16.94 7.63
N ASP A 67 14.98 17.09 6.55
CA ASP A 67 14.88 18.24 5.66
C ASP A 67 13.55 18.23 4.89
N LEU A 68 13.09 17.05 4.44
CA LEU A 68 11.78 16.89 3.82
C LEU A 68 10.64 17.30 4.76
N LYS A 69 10.71 16.85 6.03
CA LYS A 69 9.74 17.23 7.05
C LYS A 69 9.74 18.74 7.32
N SER A 70 10.92 19.35 7.32
CA SER A 70 11.07 20.80 7.46
C SER A 70 10.47 21.54 6.26
N ALA A 71 10.70 21.05 5.04
CA ALA A 71 10.11 21.60 3.82
C ALA A 71 8.57 21.50 3.84
N PHE A 72 8.02 20.36 4.27
CA PHE A 72 6.58 20.19 4.43
C PHE A 72 5.98 21.12 5.49
N ARG A 73 6.69 21.35 6.60
CA ARG A 73 6.25 22.27 7.65
C ARG A 73 6.20 23.69 7.11
N TYR A 74 7.25 24.12 6.43
CA TYR A 74 7.31 25.42 5.78
C TYR A 74 6.14 25.60 4.80
N ARG A 75 5.85 24.58 3.98
CA ARG A 75 4.70 24.57 3.08
C ARG A 75 3.35 24.78 3.81
N GLN A 76 3.16 24.14 4.98
CA GLN A 76 1.96 24.33 5.80
C GLN A 76 1.88 25.75 6.38
N GLU A 77 3.00 26.33 6.80
CA GLU A 77 3.10 27.71 7.29
C GLU A 77 2.74 28.73 6.20
N GLU A 78 3.14 28.46 4.96
CA GLU A 78 2.76 29.20 3.75
C GLU A 78 1.30 28.95 3.30
N LYS A 79 0.53 28.15 4.06
CA LYS A 79 -0.88 27.80 3.79
C LYS A 79 -1.08 27.10 2.44
N LEU A 80 -0.07 26.40 1.94
CA LEU A 80 -0.16 25.61 0.73
C LEU A 80 -0.77 24.23 1.02
N PRO A 81 -1.46 23.60 0.05
CA PRO A 81 -2.06 22.27 0.23
C PRO A 81 -1.02 21.21 0.61
N MET A 82 -1.32 20.41 1.64
CA MET A 82 -0.40 19.42 2.22
C MET A 82 -1.15 18.24 2.87
N SER A 83 -2.33 17.89 2.37
CA SER A 83 -3.14 16.79 2.92
C SER A 83 -2.78 15.43 2.33
N THR A 84 -2.26 15.42 1.10
CA THR A 84 -1.98 14.20 0.34
C THR A 84 -0.60 14.25 -0.31
N VAL A 85 0.22 13.23 -0.06
CA VAL A 85 1.58 13.11 -0.61
C VAL A 85 1.70 11.80 -1.38
N LEU A 86 2.17 11.87 -2.62
CA LEU A 86 2.45 10.71 -3.45
C LEU A 86 3.96 10.48 -3.58
N LEU A 87 4.41 9.31 -3.17
CA LEU A 87 5.76 8.81 -3.42
C LEU A 87 5.79 8.00 -4.71
N LYS A 88 6.69 8.37 -5.62
CA LYS A 88 6.96 7.64 -6.85
C LYS A 88 8.39 7.12 -6.88
N ARG A 89 8.63 6.17 -7.79
CA ARG A 89 9.98 5.85 -8.23
C ARG A 89 10.64 7.09 -8.83
N GLY A 90 11.87 7.38 -8.44
CA GLY A 90 12.68 8.41 -9.09
C GLY A 90 13.44 7.89 -10.30
N GLU A 91 14.07 8.82 -11.01
CA GLU A 91 14.83 8.50 -12.22
C GLU A 91 16.01 7.56 -11.94
N LYS A 92 16.68 7.80 -10.81
CA LYS A 92 17.95 7.14 -10.45
C LYS A 92 17.79 5.99 -9.45
N GLU A 93 16.66 5.92 -8.74
CA GLU A 93 16.47 4.99 -7.62
C GLU A 93 15.03 4.48 -7.55
N LYS A 94 14.89 3.21 -7.15
CA LYS A 94 13.56 2.62 -6.91
C LYS A 94 13.09 2.92 -5.49
N VAL A 95 11.78 2.91 -5.26
CA VAL A 95 11.25 3.04 -3.89
C VAL A 95 11.69 1.84 -3.05
N LYS A 96 12.56 2.10 -2.07
CA LYS A 96 13.02 1.14 -1.05
C LYS A 96 12.15 1.19 0.21
N ASN A 97 12.35 0.23 1.11
CA ASN A 97 11.59 0.16 2.36
C ASN A 97 11.88 1.36 3.27
N GLU A 98 13.12 1.85 3.24
CA GLU A 98 13.58 3.01 4.01
C GLU A 98 12.77 4.27 3.66
N HIS A 99 12.51 4.50 2.37
CA HIS A 99 11.66 5.60 1.92
C HIS A 99 10.22 5.48 2.43
N ILE A 100 9.69 4.26 2.41
CA ILE A 100 8.31 3.99 2.84
C ILE A 100 8.16 4.24 4.34
N VAL A 101 9.05 3.65 5.14
CA VAL A 101 9.04 3.81 6.60
C VAL A 101 9.24 5.28 6.99
N ALA A 102 10.19 5.97 6.34
CA ALA A 102 10.45 7.38 6.60
C ALA A 102 9.22 8.24 6.25
N LEU A 103 8.63 8.07 5.07
CA LEU A 103 7.45 8.85 4.68
C LEU A 103 6.23 8.53 5.54
N ALA A 104 5.98 7.27 5.86
CA ALA A 104 4.88 6.85 6.74
C ALA A 104 5.01 7.51 8.13
N ARG A 105 6.23 7.58 8.67
CA ARG A 105 6.50 8.27 9.94
C ARG A 105 6.22 9.76 9.84
N ILE A 106 6.72 10.44 8.80
CA ILE A 106 6.47 11.87 8.58
C ILE A 106 4.95 12.13 8.44
N ALA A 107 4.25 11.29 7.67
CA ALA A 107 2.80 11.37 7.49
C ALA A 107 2.04 11.26 8.80
N TYR A 108 2.43 10.30 9.65
CA TYR A 108 1.85 10.11 10.98
C TYR A 108 2.08 11.32 11.91
N GLU A 109 3.30 11.87 11.91
CA GLU A 109 3.68 13.01 12.74
C GLU A 109 3.00 14.31 12.29
N MET A 110 2.86 14.51 10.97
CA MET A 110 2.32 15.73 10.38
C MET A 110 0.83 15.65 10.01
N LYS A 111 0.19 14.51 10.22
CA LYS A 111 -1.26 14.26 9.99
C LYS A 111 -1.70 14.48 8.54
N PHE A 112 -0.91 14.00 7.58
CA PHE A 112 -1.31 13.90 6.17
C PHE A 112 -1.39 12.43 5.72
N SER A 113 -2.05 12.19 4.59
CA SER A 113 -2.12 10.86 3.97
C SER A 113 -0.98 10.67 2.97
N ALA A 114 -0.17 9.62 3.17
CA ALA A 114 0.89 9.25 2.26
C ALA A 114 0.47 8.09 1.36
N PHE A 115 0.86 8.15 0.09
CA PHE A 115 0.55 7.16 -0.91
C PHE A 115 1.80 6.76 -1.67
N LEU A 116 1.83 5.52 -2.15
CA LEU A 116 2.90 4.96 -2.96
C LEU A 116 2.35 4.55 -4.31
N GLN A 117 2.96 5.02 -5.39
CA GLN A 117 2.74 4.45 -6.73
C GLN A 117 3.68 3.27 -6.93
N GLU A 118 3.10 2.08 -7.07
CA GLU A 118 3.83 0.85 -7.38
C GLU A 118 4.23 0.81 -8.86
N LYS A 119 5.11 -0.14 -9.20
CA LYS A 119 5.65 -0.28 -10.58
C LYS A 119 4.56 -0.55 -11.62
N ASP A 120 3.48 -1.21 -11.24
CA ASP A 120 2.34 -1.53 -12.11
C ASP A 120 1.37 -0.34 -12.27
N GLY A 121 1.66 0.79 -11.61
CA GLY A 121 0.81 1.99 -11.63
C GLY A 121 -0.30 1.97 -10.58
N SER A 122 -0.45 0.89 -9.80
CA SER A 122 -1.37 0.86 -8.67
C SER A 122 -0.91 1.80 -7.55
N ILE A 123 -1.88 2.33 -6.80
CA ILE A 123 -1.61 3.23 -5.68
C ILE A 123 -2.02 2.56 -4.38
N SER A 124 -1.07 2.47 -3.45
CA SER A 124 -1.27 1.96 -2.10
C SER A 124 -1.16 3.09 -1.08
N GLU A 125 -1.91 3.01 0.01
CA GLU A 125 -1.79 3.97 1.11
C GLU A 125 -0.67 3.49 2.05
N LEU A 126 0.20 4.42 2.45
CA LEU A 126 1.25 4.16 3.42
C LEU A 126 0.73 4.45 4.81
N ARG A 127 0.77 3.45 5.68
CA ARG A 127 0.37 3.58 7.07
C ARG A 127 1.57 3.26 7.94
N ALA A 128 1.90 4.17 8.86
CA ALA A 128 2.86 3.84 9.90
C ALA A 128 2.24 2.74 10.75
N GLN A 129 2.70 1.50 10.59
CA GLN A 129 2.31 0.45 11.51
C GLN A 129 2.95 0.77 12.86
N THR A 130 2.14 1.12 13.85
CA THR A 130 2.54 0.93 15.25
C THR A 130 2.82 -0.56 15.38
N ARG A 131 4.06 -0.92 15.71
CA ARG A 131 4.54 -2.30 15.89
C ARG A 131 3.91 -2.94 17.13
N GLU A 132 2.58 -2.95 17.20
CA GLU A 132 1.77 -3.50 18.29
C GLU A 132 0.90 -4.67 17.81
N GLU A 133 0.70 -4.84 16.49
CA GLU A 133 -0.09 -5.94 15.92
C GLU A 133 0.76 -7.08 15.31
N ALA A 134 2.09 -6.98 15.33
CA ALA A 134 2.99 -7.99 14.77
C ALA A 134 3.40 -9.10 15.76
N ASP A 135 2.91 -9.09 17.01
CA ASP A 135 3.25 -10.05 18.07
C ASP A 135 2.04 -10.84 18.62
N LYS A 136 1.00 -10.99 17.79
CA LYS A 136 -0.11 -11.92 18.06
C LYS A 136 -0.39 -12.79 16.85
N GLN A 137 0.57 -13.64 16.49
CA GLN A 137 0.32 -14.84 15.68
C GLN A 137 1.01 -16.04 16.32
#